data_AF-A0A176WE56-F1
#
_entry.id   AF-A0A176WE56-F1
#
_cell.length_a   1.000
_cell.length_b   1.000
_cell.length_c   1.000
_cell.angle_alpha   90.00
_cell.angle_beta   90.00
_cell.angle_gamma   90.00
#
_symmetry.space_group_name_H-M   'P 1'
#
loop_
_entity.id
_entity.type
_entity.pdbx_description
1 polymer ?
#
loop_
_entity_poly.entity_id
_entity_poly.type
_entity_poly.pdbx_seq_one_letter_code
_entity_poly.pdbx_strand_id
1 'polypeptide(L)'
;MRHPGLSVLFAGTFRHHLPGDHVDEVRFDEPVIISAIEIMDLHAPEVYESLSVYDGSCPQDFPVDIFFRSGGDECFKRLSHPFLYYSSAPPLLDQDVEATEDDYGSYWNLEVAETDHLVLRGTHDCLTMILYGY
;
A
#
# COMPACT_ATOMS: atom_id res chain seq x y z
N MET A 1 -7.37 11.41 10.40
CA MET A 1 -6.33 10.36 10.27
C MET A 1 -7.07 9.04 10.22
N ARG A 2 -6.96 8.28 9.13
CA ARG A 2 -7.78 7.06 8.92
C ARG A 2 -7.39 5.89 9.82
N HIS A 3 -6.12 5.85 10.27
CA HIS A 3 -5.62 4.86 11.22
C HIS A 3 -5.06 5.57 12.46
N PRO A 4 -5.84 5.71 13.54
CA PRO A 4 -5.37 6.31 14.77
C PRO A 4 -4.13 5.59 15.30
N GLY A 5 -3.06 6.33 15.62
CA GLY A 5 -1.83 5.76 16.20
C GLY A 5 -0.73 5.40 15.20
N LEU A 6 -1.02 5.31 13.89
CA LEU A 6 0.00 5.06 12.86
C LEU A 6 0.51 6.36 12.24
N SER A 7 1.81 6.41 11.92
CA SER A 7 2.40 7.51 11.14
C SER A 7 2.37 7.20 9.65
N VAL A 8 2.28 8.24 8.80
CA VAL A 8 2.46 8.07 7.35
C VAL A 8 3.95 7.89 7.07
N LEU A 9 4.34 6.71 6.61
CA LEU A 9 5.71 6.37 6.24
C LEU A 9 6.03 6.77 4.80
N PHE A 10 5.05 6.64 3.92
CA PHE A 10 5.16 6.96 2.50
C PHE A 10 3.79 7.39 1.96
N ALA A 11 3.79 8.35 1.04
CA ALA A 11 2.64 8.71 0.25
C ALA A 11 3.13 9.12 -1.15
N GLY A 12 2.73 8.39 -2.18
CA GLY A 12 3.26 8.63 -3.52
C GLY A 12 2.49 7.95 -4.63
N THR A 13 2.78 8.37 -5.86
CA THR A 13 2.13 7.90 -7.08
C THR A 13 3.15 7.34 -8.06
N PHE A 14 2.95 6.09 -8.46
CA PHE A 14 3.66 5.44 -9.56
C PHE A 14 2.89 5.66 -10.86
N ARG A 15 3.58 6.03 -11.94
CA ARG A 15 2.96 6.25 -13.26
C ARG A 15 3.74 5.53 -14.35
N HIS A 16 3.03 4.79 -15.18
CA HIS A 16 3.56 4.04 -16.30
C HIS A 16 2.88 4.50 -17.59
N HIS A 17 3.67 4.68 -18.65
CA HIS A 17 3.17 5.16 -19.95
C HIS A 17 2.83 4.04 -20.93
N LEU A 18 3.27 2.82 -20.64
CA LEU A 18 3.09 1.65 -21.48
C LEU A 18 2.26 0.64 -20.70
N PRO A 19 1.25 0.00 -21.31
CA PRO A 19 0.51 -1.05 -20.64
C PRO A 19 1.38 -2.28 -20.43
N GLY A 20 1.26 -2.96 -19.29
CA GLY A 20 1.94 -4.22 -19.04
C GLY A 20 2.10 -4.54 -17.56
N ASP A 21 3.00 -5.48 -17.27
CA ASP A 21 3.45 -5.76 -15.91
C ASP A 21 4.48 -4.73 -15.48
N HIS A 22 4.24 -4.12 -14.32
CA HIS A 22 5.10 -3.12 -13.73
C HIS A 22 5.69 -3.60 -12.41
N VAL A 23 6.87 -3.07 -12.10
CA VAL A 23 7.56 -3.27 -10.81
C VAL A 23 7.93 -1.90 -10.29
N ASP A 24 7.34 -1.52 -9.16
CA ASP A 24 7.61 -0.27 -8.46
C ASP A 24 8.30 -0.56 -7.14
N GLU A 25 9.11 0.40 -6.67
CA GLU A 25 9.93 0.23 -5.46
C GLU A 25 9.73 1.40 -4.51
N VAL A 26 9.67 1.09 -3.21
CA VAL A 26 9.80 2.07 -2.13
C VAL A 26 11.00 1.66 -1.29
N ARG A 27 11.95 2.58 -1.11
CA ARG A 27 13.12 2.39 -0.23
C ARG A 27 13.05 3.39 0.91
N PHE A 28 13.31 2.90 2.10
CA PHE A 28 13.46 3.71 3.30
C PHE A 28 14.94 3.80 3.66
N ASP A 29 15.37 4.95 4.15
CA ASP A 29 16.76 5.14 4.60
C ASP A 29 17.08 4.31 5.85
N GLU A 30 16.04 4.03 6.67
CA GLU A 30 16.10 3.14 7.82
C GLU A 30 14.93 2.12 7.74
N PRO A 31 15.09 0.90 8.31
CA PRO A 31 13.99 -0.05 8.37
C PRO A 31 12.79 0.49 9.14
N VAL A 32 11.58 0.27 8.62
CA VAL A 32 10.31 0.70 9.20
C VAL A 32 9.37 -0.48 9.38
N ILE A 33 8.43 -0.40 10.32
CA ILE A 33 7.38 -1.42 10.47
C ILE A 33 6.14 -0.97 9.72
N ILE A 34 5.68 -1.76 8.75
CA ILE A 34 4.46 -1.46 8.01
C ILE A 34 3.27 -2.15 8.68
N SER A 35 2.25 -1.37 9.02
CA SER A 35 1.03 -1.85 9.70
C SER A 35 -0.26 -1.56 8.92
N ALA A 36 -0.23 -0.65 7.94
CA ALA A 36 -1.35 -0.50 7.01
C ALA A 36 -0.90 -0.02 5.63
N ILE A 37 -1.65 -0.43 4.61
CA ILE A 37 -1.49 0.02 3.23
C ILE A 37 -2.84 0.46 2.69
N GLU A 38 -2.86 1.64 2.08
CA GLU A 38 -4.03 2.18 1.42
C GLU A 38 -3.70 2.55 -0.02
N ILE A 39 -4.54 2.10 -0.95
CA ILE A 39 -4.44 2.49 -2.37
C ILE A 39 -5.56 3.48 -2.66
N MET A 40 -5.21 4.67 -3.13
CA MET A 40 -6.16 5.76 -3.30
C MET A 40 -6.99 5.59 -4.57
N ASP A 41 -8.30 5.80 -4.40
CA ASP A 41 -9.27 5.83 -5.49
C ASP A 41 -9.13 7.11 -6.33
N LEU A 42 -9.36 6.99 -7.64
CA LEU A 42 -9.46 8.09 -8.60
C LEU A 42 -10.44 9.19 -8.15
N HIS A 43 -11.47 8.81 -7.39
CA HIS A 43 -12.52 9.72 -6.94
C HIS A 43 -12.40 10.17 -5.46
N ALA A 44 -11.32 9.81 -4.76
CA ALA A 44 -11.12 10.17 -3.34
C ALA A 44 -9.98 11.15 -3.01
N PRO A 45 -9.46 12.02 -3.92
CA PRO A 45 -8.27 12.83 -3.64
C PRO A 45 -8.47 13.84 -2.49
N GLU A 46 -9.70 14.31 -2.26
CA GLU A 46 -10.01 15.35 -1.26
C GLU A 46 -9.70 14.93 0.19
N VAL A 47 -9.75 13.62 0.49
CA VAL A 47 -9.45 13.10 1.84
C VAL A 47 -7.96 13.19 2.17
N TYR A 48 -7.11 13.30 1.15
CA TYR A 48 -5.66 13.26 1.29
C TYR A 48 -4.99 14.56 0.89
N GLU A 49 -5.70 15.70 0.80
CA GLU A 49 -5.11 17.00 0.39
C GLU A 49 -3.87 17.44 1.19
N SER A 50 -3.73 16.96 2.43
CA SER A 50 -2.55 17.18 3.27
C SER A 50 -1.33 16.35 2.87
N LEU A 51 -1.53 15.24 2.17
CA LEU A 51 -0.52 14.41 1.54
C LEU A 51 -0.43 14.90 0.09
N SER A 52 0.75 15.28 -0.42
CA SER A 52 0.90 15.86 -1.77
C SER A 52 0.71 14.82 -2.89
N VAL A 53 -0.47 14.21 -2.92
CA VAL A 53 -0.87 13.06 -3.72
C VAL A 53 -2.09 13.49 -4.53
N TYR A 54 -1.92 13.58 -5.86
CA TYR A 54 -2.86 14.31 -6.72
C TYR A 54 -3.60 13.43 -7.73
N ASP A 55 -3.17 12.19 -7.91
CA ASP A 55 -3.78 11.28 -8.87
C ASP A 55 -4.30 10.07 -8.10
N GLY A 56 -5.48 9.57 -8.43
CA GLY A 56 -5.87 8.25 -7.95
C GLY A 56 -5.45 7.15 -8.92
N SER A 57 -5.71 5.92 -8.50
CA SER A 57 -5.19 4.73 -9.19
C SER A 57 -6.03 4.36 -10.41
N CYS A 58 -5.39 3.91 -11.48
CA CYS A 58 -6.00 3.43 -12.71
C CYS A 58 -5.20 2.25 -13.33
N PRO A 59 -5.84 1.31 -14.06
CA PRO A 59 -7.28 1.25 -14.42
C PRO A 59 -8.21 0.98 -13.23
N GLN A 60 -9.52 0.91 -13.48
CA GLN A 60 -10.54 0.74 -12.43
C GLN A 60 -10.30 -0.49 -11.54
N ASP A 61 -9.72 -1.53 -12.11
CA ASP A 61 -9.31 -2.75 -11.43
C ASP A 61 -7.99 -3.29 -12.00
N PHE A 62 -7.11 -3.77 -11.12
CA PHE A 62 -5.84 -4.39 -11.52
C PHE A 62 -5.28 -5.30 -10.41
N PRO A 63 -4.57 -6.38 -10.75
CA PRO A 63 -3.89 -7.23 -9.77
C PRO A 63 -2.70 -6.49 -9.13
N VAL A 64 -2.50 -6.73 -7.83
CA VAL A 64 -1.38 -6.22 -7.04
C VAL A 64 -0.79 -7.35 -6.20
N ASP A 65 0.53 -7.44 -6.21
CA ASP A 65 1.32 -8.29 -5.31
C ASP A 65 2.39 -7.42 -4.65
N ILE A 66 2.47 -7.47 -3.31
CA ILE A 66 3.34 -6.61 -2.53
C ILE A 66 4.38 -7.48 -1.85
N PHE A 67 5.63 -7.11 -2.00
CA PHE A 67 6.77 -7.80 -1.44
C PHE A 67 7.60 -6.86 -0.60
N PHE A 68 8.26 -7.42 0.41
CA PHE A 68 9.18 -6.70 1.26
C PHE A 68 10.49 -7.46 1.38
N ARG A 69 11.53 -6.72 1.76
CA ARG A 69 12.82 -7.27 2.16
C ARG A 69 13.39 -6.40 3.28
N SER A 70 14.04 -7.02 4.25
CA SER A 70 14.82 -6.31 5.25
C SER A 70 16.30 -6.30 4.81
N GLY A 71 17.11 -5.33 5.23
CA GLY A 71 18.49 -5.13 4.75
C GLY A 71 19.46 -6.30 4.88
N GLY A 72 19.10 -7.39 5.58
CA GLY A 72 19.88 -8.63 5.66
C GLY A 72 19.33 -9.82 4.87
N ASP A 73 18.12 -9.72 4.31
CA ASP A 73 17.49 -10.82 3.60
C ASP A 73 18.02 -10.94 2.16
N GLU A 74 18.25 -12.17 1.70
CA GLU A 74 18.71 -12.44 0.32
C GLU A 74 17.56 -12.39 -0.70
N CYS A 75 16.32 -12.57 -0.24
CA CYS A 75 15.13 -12.72 -1.08
C CYS A 75 13.98 -11.86 -0.57
N PHE A 76 13.15 -11.40 -1.50
CA PHE A 76 11.87 -10.77 -1.17
C PHE A 76 10.86 -11.78 -0.64
N LYS A 77 10.09 -11.39 0.37
CA LYS A 77 8.95 -12.13 0.92
C LYS A 77 7.67 -11.40 0.58
N ARG A 78 6.55 -12.11 0.51
CA ARG A 78 5.23 -11.49 0.31
C ARG A 78 4.79 -10.78 1.58
N LEU A 79 4.30 -9.56 1.42
CA LEU A 79 3.74 -8.76 2.50
C LEU A 79 2.25 -9.05 2.70
N SER A 80 1.55 -9.44 1.64
CA SER A 80 0.15 -9.84 1.66
C SER A 80 -0.10 -10.97 0.67
N HIS A 81 -1.26 -11.63 0.75
CA HIS A 81 -1.71 -12.41 -0.40
C HIS A 81 -1.93 -11.48 -1.60
N PRO A 82 -1.64 -11.94 -2.83
CA PRO A 82 -1.98 -11.18 -4.03
C PRO A 82 -3.47 -10.86 -4.04
N PHE A 83 -3.81 -9.63 -4.41
CA PHE A 83 -5.19 -9.16 -4.40
C PHE A 83 -5.50 -8.38 -5.67
N LEU A 84 -6.79 -8.24 -5.97
CA LEU A 84 -7.26 -7.36 -7.02
C LEU A 84 -7.61 -6.02 -6.38
N TYR A 85 -6.90 -4.96 -6.76
CA TYR A 85 -7.36 -3.61 -6.45
C TYR A 85 -8.61 -3.30 -7.27
N TYR A 86 -9.54 -2.58 -6.66
CA TYR A 86 -10.71 -2.00 -7.29
C TYR A 86 -11.07 -0.68 -6.61
N SER A 87 -11.83 0.19 -7.27
CA SER A 87 -12.36 1.42 -6.66
C SER A 87 -13.10 1.12 -5.34
N SER A 88 -12.80 1.88 -4.29
CA SER A 88 -13.23 1.63 -2.91
C SER A 88 -12.73 0.34 -2.26
N ALA A 89 -11.65 -0.26 -2.79
CA ALA A 89 -10.95 -1.32 -2.08
C ALA A 89 -10.50 -0.82 -0.68
N PRO A 90 -10.79 -1.57 0.37
CA PRO A 90 -10.41 -1.19 1.73
C PRO A 90 -8.90 -1.33 1.93
N PRO A 91 -8.36 -0.65 2.96
CA PRO A 91 -6.95 -0.77 3.28
C PRO A 91 -6.59 -2.20 3.68
N LEU A 92 -5.34 -2.59 3.38
CA LEU A 92 -4.73 -3.76 3.98
C LEU A 92 -4.24 -3.38 5.37
N LEU A 93 -4.65 -4.15 6.37
CA LEU A 93 -4.33 -3.87 7.76
C LEU A 93 -3.62 -5.06 8.39
N ASP A 94 -2.71 -4.75 9.30
CA ASP A 94 -2.14 -5.68 10.26
C ASP A 94 -3.21 -6.09 11.29
N GLN A 95 -3.22 -7.36 11.69
CA GLN A 95 -4.12 -7.95 12.68
C GLN A 95 -4.16 -7.20 14.01
N ASP A 96 -3.06 -6.55 14.38
CA ASP A 96 -2.92 -5.84 15.66
C ASP A 96 -3.43 -4.38 15.60
N VAL A 97 -3.84 -3.88 14.43
CA VAL A 97 -4.41 -2.54 14.29
C VAL A 97 -5.87 -2.58 14.74
N GLU A 98 -6.27 -1.76 15.72
CA GLU A 98 -7.68 -1.65 16.10
C GLU A 98 -8.52 -1.09 14.94
N ALA A 99 -9.23 -1.97 14.21
CA ALA A 99 -10.29 -1.54 13.30
C ALA A 99 -11.53 -1.19 14.13
N THR A 100 -12.15 -0.05 13.84
CA THR A 100 -13.44 0.31 14.40
C THR A 100 -14.46 -0.78 14.05
N GLU A 101 -15.19 -1.28 15.06
CA GLU A 101 -16.02 -2.50 15.04
C GLU A 101 -17.07 -2.61 13.91
N ASP A 102 -17.32 -1.53 13.16
CA ASP A 102 -18.35 -1.46 12.13
C ASP A 102 -17.90 -1.90 10.72
N ASP A 103 -16.60 -2.13 10.48
CA ASP A 103 -16.11 -2.46 9.13
C ASP A 103 -15.16 -3.68 9.16
N TYR A 104 -15.80 -4.83 8.98
CA TYR A 104 -15.28 -6.11 8.52
C TYR A 104 -14.12 -6.84 9.24
N GLY A 105 -14.45 -7.99 9.84
CA GLY A 105 -13.50 -9.01 10.33
C GLY A 105 -12.80 -9.90 9.28
N SER A 106 -12.62 -9.45 8.03
CA SER A 106 -11.96 -10.22 6.95
C SER A 106 -10.79 -9.49 6.26
N TYR A 107 -10.27 -8.41 6.83
CA TYR A 107 -9.37 -7.45 6.14
C TYR A 107 -7.93 -7.47 6.64
N TRP A 108 -7.63 -8.36 7.58
CA TRP A 108 -6.28 -8.61 8.07
C TRP A 108 -5.51 -9.50 7.08
N ASN A 109 -4.92 -8.87 6.08
CA ASN A 109 -4.12 -9.55 5.06
C ASN A 109 -2.73 -8.93 4.93
N LEU A 110 -2.32 -8.13 5.92
CA LEU A 110 -0.96 -7.60 5.99
C LEU A 110 -0.16 -8.41 7.01
N GLU A 111 0.95 -8.98 6.56
CA GLU A 111 1.96 -9.54 7.44
C GLU A 111 2.80 -8.39 8.00
N VAL A 112 2.93 -8.32 9.33
CA VAL A 112 3.78 -7.30 9.98
C VAL A 112 5.22 -7.50 9.53
N ALA A 113 5.79 -6.47 8.93
CA ALA A 113 7.13 -6.54 8.38
C ALA A 113 7.96 -5.31 8.74
N GLU A 114 9.10 -5.55 9.37
CA GLU A 114 10.20 -4.58 9.42
C GLU A 114 10.94 -4.63 8.08
N THR A 115 10.96 -3.52 7.34
CA THR A 115 11.50 -3.48 5.99
C THR A 115 12.11 -2.13 5.66
N ASP A 116 13.18 -2.14 4.88
CA ASP A 116 13.76 -0.95 4.25
C ASP A 116 13.47 -0.90 2.74
N HIS A 117 12.80 -1.92 2.20
CA HIS A 117 12.61 -2.09 0.77
C HIS A 117 11.34 -2.86 0.44
N LEU A 118 10.38 -2.15 -0.14
CA LEU A 118 9.18 -2.71 -0.72
C LEU A 118 9.27 -2.76 -2.24
N VAL A 119 8.67 -3.81 -2.79
CA VAL A 119 8.43 -3.98 -4.22
C VAL A 119 6.95 -4.22 -4.45
N LEU A 120 6.36 -3.44 -5.34
CA LEU A 120 5.00 -3.59 -5.80
C LEU A 120 5.01 -4.16 -7.22
N ARG A 121 4.19 -5.18 -7.49
CA ARG A 121 3.99 -5.74 -8.82
C ARG A 121 2.53 -5.66 -9.20
N GLY A 122 2.23 -5.17 -10.39
CA GLY A 122 0.85 -5.06 -10.87
C GLY A 122 0.78 -4.64 -12.33
N THR A 123 -0.44 -4.46 -12.83
CA THR A 123 -0.70 -3.99 -14.21
C THR A 123 -1.36 -2.61 -14.22
N HIS A 124 -0.97 -1.75 -13.29
CA HIS A 124 -1.50 -0.38 -13.15
C HIS A 124 -0.81 0.59 -14.10
N ASP A 125 -1.60 1.50 -14.68
CA ASP A 125 -1.07 2.66 -15.41
C ASP A 125 -0.69 3.78 -14.42
N CYS A 126 -1.47 3.90 -13.35
CA CYS A 126 -1.22 4.83 -12.25
C CYS A 126 -1.61 4.14 -10.94
N LEU A 127 -0.74 4.21 -9.93
CA LEU A 127 -1.06 3.68 -8.61
C LEU A 127 -0.61 4.66 -7.56
N THR A 128 -1.56 5.08 -6.74
CA THR A 128 -1.31 5.94 -5.61
C THR A 128 -1.44 5.15 -4.33
N MET A 129 -0.36 5.12 -3.55
CA MET A 129 -0.25 4.31 -2.35
C MET A 129 0.17 5.16 -1.16
N ILE A 130 -0.43 4.86 -0.02
CA ILE A 130 -0.07 5.40 1.29
C ILE A 130 0.29 4.23 2.19
N LEU A 131 1.46 4.31 2.81
CA LEU A 131 1.95 3.33 3.77
C LEU A 131 1.91 3.94 5.16
N TYR A 132 1.40 3.19 6.12
CA TYR A 132 1.34 3.59 7.52
C TYR A 132 2.05 2.59 8.42
N GLY A 133 2.61 3.09 9.51
CA GLY A 133 3.34 2.26 10.45
C GLY A 133 4.08 3.03 11.53
N TYR A 134 5.15 2.42 12.04
CA TYR A 134 5.98 2.88 13.16
C TYR A 134 7.46 2.97 12.79
#